data_AF-A0A3Q2CGL9-F1
#
_entry.id   AF-A0A3Q2CGL9-F1
#
_cell.length_a   1.000
_cell.length_b   1.000
_cell.length_c   1.000
_cell.angle_alpha   90.00
_cell.angle_beta   90.00
_cell.angle_gamma   90.00
#
_symmetry.space_group_name_H-M   'P 1'
#
loop_
_entity.id
_entity.type
_entity.pdbx_description
1 polymer ?
#
loop_
_entity_poly.entity_id
_entity_poly.type
_entity_poly.pdbx_seq_one_letter_code
_entity_poly.pdbx_strand_id
1 'polypeptide(L)'
;MELSEWEQRWQENRTGFHQLEVHKMLQNNYDKVVNGRSGVRFFFPLCGKAVDMKWLADLGHSVVGVEISEMAIRQFFQENNLTYSESF
;
A
#
# COMPACT_ATOMS: atom_id res chain seq x y z
N MET A 1 10.02 11.49 14.27
CA MET A 1 10.53 10.14 13.96
C MET A 1 11.51 10.34 12.84
N GLU A 2 12.76 9.96 13.05
CA GLU A 2 13.79 10.00 12.01
C GLU A 2 13.52 8.88 11.00
N LEU A 3 13.93 9.05 9.75
CA LEU A 3 13.72 8.05 8.69
C LEU A 3 14.31 6.68 9.08
N SER A 4 15.50 6.69 9.68
CA SER A 4 16.18 5.48 10.15
C SER A 4 15.42 4.74 11.27
N GLU A 5 14.69 5.46 12.13
CA GLU A 5 13.87 4.83 13.17
C GLU A 5 12.71 4.05 12.55
N TRP A 6 12.12 4.57 11.48
CA TRP A 6 11.03 3.89 10.77
C TRP A 6 11.51 2.64 10.03
N GLU A 7 12.65 2.73 9.33
CA GLU A 7 13.28 1.57 8.70
C GLU A 7 13.62 0.48 9.72
N GLN A 8 14.17 0.85 10.88
CA GLN A 8 14.45 -0.09 11.96
C GLN A 8 13.19 -0.80 12.47
N ARG A 9 12.05 -0.09 12.58
CA ARG A 9 10.78 -0.73 12.98
C ARG A 9 10.37 -1.82 12.00
N TRP A 10 10.52 -1.59 10.70
CA TRP A 10 10.26 -2.61 9.70
C TRP A 10 11.20 -3.80 9.90
N GLN A 11 12.52 -3.56 10.01
CA GLN A 11 13.53 -4.61 10.20
C GLN A 11 13.26 -5.49 11.42
N GLU A 12 12.80 -4.90 12.51
CA GLU A 12 12.44 -5.59 13.76
C GLU A 12 11.02 -6.18 13.74
N ASN A 13 10.33 -6.14 12.59
CA ASN A 13 8.95 -6.58 12.41
C ASN A 13 7.96 -5.91 13.40
N ARG A 14 8.27 -4.69 13.86
CA ARG A 14 7.41 -3.87 14.72
C ARG A 14 6.34 -3.15 13.90
N THR A 15 5.58 -3.91 13.13
CA THR A 15 4.59 -3.43 12.16
C THR A 15 3.15 -3.59 12.66
N GLY A 16 2.89 -3.31 13.94
CA GLY A 16 1.56 -3.46 14.56
C GLY A 16 0.46 -2.56 13.97
N PHE A 17 0.85 -1.60 13.11
CA PHE A 17 -0.05 -0.76 12.33
C PHE A 17 -0.57 -1.44 11.04
N HIS A 18 0.08 -2.53 10.59
CA HIS A 18 -0.29 -3.23 9.38
C HIS A 18 -1.57 -4.05 9.60
N GLN A 19 -2.56 -3.85 8.72
CA GLN A 19 -3.79 -4.65 8.67
C GLN A 19 -3.66 -5.71 7.55
N LEU A 20 -4.06 -6.95 7.87
CA LEU A 20 -4.02 -8.09 6.94
C LEU A 20 -5.16 -8.08 5.92
N GLU A 21 -6.18 -7.26 6.15
CA GLU A 21 -7.35 -7.10 5.29
C GLU A 21 -7.46 -5.63 4.84
N VAL A 22 -8.20 -5.40 3.76
CA VAL A 22 -8.51 -4.05 3.27
C VAL A 22 -9.22 -3.26 4.36
N HIS A 23 -8.84 -1.98 4.51
CA HIS A 23 -9.40 -1.13 5.54
C HIS A 23 -10.92 -0.97 5.36
N LYS A 24 -11.71 -1.40 6.36
CA LYS A 24 -13.18 -1.44 6.27
C LYS A 24 -13.81 -0.10 5.88
N MET A 25 -13.26 1.03 6.35
CA MET A 25 -13.76 2.36 5.97
C MET A 25 -13.54 2.68 4.49
N LEU A 26 -12.47 2.19 3.87
CA LEU A 26 -12.24 2.34 2.44
C LEU A 26 -13.28 1.51 1.68
N GLN A 27 -13.48 0.23 2.04
CA GLN A 27 -14.48 -0.62 1.42
C GLN A 27 -15.89 0.00 1.51
N ASN A 28 -16.30 0.43 2.70
CA ASN A 28 -17.64 0.98 2.94
C ASN A 28 -17.90 2.32 2.24
N ASN A 29 -16.86 3.04 1.82
CA ASN A 29 -17.00 4.35 1.16
C ASN A 29 -16.44 4.37 -0.26
N TYR A 30 -16.03 3.23 -0.80
CA TYR A 30 -15.40 3.12 -2.11
C TYR A 30 -16.27 3.76 -3.20
N ASP A 31 -17.55 3.41 -3.27
CA ASP A 31 -18.48 3.93 -4.28
C ASP A 31 -18.59 5.47 -4.24
N LYS A 32 -18.53 6.06 -3.04
CA LYS A 32 -18.54 7.52 -2.86
C LYS A 32 -17.23 8.16 -3.31
N VAL A 33 -16.10 7.50 -3.08
CA VAL A 33 -14.77 7.99 -3.46
C VAL A 33 -14.61 7.97 -4.98
N VAL A 34 -15.01 6.88 -5.63
CA VAL A 34 -14.92 6.78 -7.09
C VAL A 34 -16.01 7.61 -7.77
N ASN A 35 -17.18 7.73 -7.15
CA ASN A 35 -18.31 8.52 -7.66
C ASN A 35 -18.64 8.20 -9.13
N GLY A 36 -18.74 6.90 -9.44
CA GLY A 36 -19.00 6.40 -10.80
C GLY A 36 -17.83 6.46 -11.78
N ARG A 37 -16.66 6.99 -11.38
CA ARG A 37 -15.47 7.03 -12.23
C ARG A 37 -14.77 5.67 -12.25
N SER A 38 -14.38 5.21 -13.44
CA SER A 38 -13.45 4.09 -13.61
C SER A 38 -12.02 4.59 -13.77
N GLY A 39 -11.02 3.72 -13.54
CA GLY A 39 -9.61 4.05 -13.81
C GLY A 39 -9.02 5.20 -12.97
N VAL A 40 -9.64 5.54 -11.84
CA VAL A 40 -9.14 6.56 -10.90
C VAL A 40 -7.69 6.26 -10.49
N ARG A 41 -6.90 7.33 -10.29
CA ARG A 41 -5.54 7.25 -9.75
C ARG A 41 -5.53 7.55 -8.26
N PHE A 42 -5.13 6.57 -7.45
CA PHE A 42 -5.03 6.70 -6.00
C PHE A 42 -3.59 6.93 -5.57
N PHE A 43 -3.41 7.80 -4.58
CA PHE A 43 -2.13 8.06 -3.95
C PHE A 43 -2.16 7.60 -2.49
N PHE A 44 -1.20 6.77 -2.10
CA PHE A 44 -1.02 6.27 -0.74
C PHE A 44 0.26 6.86 -0.13
N PRO A 45 0.14 7.91 0.70
CA PRO A 45 1.28 8.44 1.44
C PRO A 45 1.67 7.44 2.55
N LEU A 46 2.98 7.17 2.66
CA LEU A 46 3.55 6.28 3.69
C LEU A 46 2.90 4.89 3.63
N CYS A 47 2.90 4.31 2.43
CA CYS A 47 2.01 3.20 2.10
C CYS A 47 2.37 1.89 2.80
N GLY A 48 3.60 1.75 3.34
CA GLY A 48 4.10 0.49 3.88
C GLY A 48 3.85 -0.65 2.90
N LYS A 49 3.06 -1.63 3.35
CA LYS A 49 2.55 -2.74 2.52
C LYS A 49 1.02 -2.84 2.53
N ALA A 50 0.31 -1.70 2.48
CA ALA A 50 -1.15 -1.67 2.56
C ALA A 50 -1.83 -2.57 1.51
N VAL A 51 -2.63 -3.53 1.98
CA VAL A 51 -3.40 -4.48 1.14
C VAL A 51 -4.40 -3.75 0.24
N ASP A 52 -4.89 -2.60 0.71
CA ASP A 52 -5.78 -1.68 0.00
C ASP A 52 -5.26 -1.30 -1.40
N MET A 53 -3.93 -1.17 -1.56
CA MET A 53 -3.33 -0.80 -2.84
C MET A 53 -3.58 -1.88 -3.90
N LYS A 54 -3.40 -3.16 -3.56
CA LYS A 54 -3.67 -4.28 -4.47
C LYS A 54 -5.17 -4.38 -4.77
N TRP A 55 -6.00 -4.23 -3.75
CA TRP A 55 -7.46 -4.27 -3.91
C TRP A 55 -7.98 -3.22 -4.89
N LEU A 56 -7.50 -1.96 -4.79
CA LEU A 56 -7.86 -0.91 -5.74
C LEU A 56 -7.33 -1.20 -7.14
N ALA A 57 -6.10 -1.70 -7.26
CA ALA A 57 -5.54 -2.08 -8.56
C ALA A 57 -6.34 -3.18 -9.25
N ASP A 58 -6.81 -4.19 -8.49
CA ASP A 58 -7.66 -5.28 -9.00
C ASP A 58 -9.04 -4.79 -9.47
N LEU A 59 -9.53 -3.68 -8.91
CA LEU A 59 -10.74 -2.99 -9.38
C LEU A 59 -10.51 -2.16 -10.66
N GLY A 60 -9.30 -2.17 -11.22
CA GLY A 60 -8.95 -1.48 -12.47
C GLY A 60 -8.47 -0.04 -12.27
N HIS A 61 -8.07 0.33 -11.05
CA HIS A 61 -7.49 1.63 -10.76
C HIS A 61 -5.97 1.64 -10.86
N SER A 62 -5.40 2.83 -11.01
CA SER A 62 -3.94 3.01 -10.90
C SER A 62 -3.59 3.47 -9.48
N VAL A 63 -2.48 2.96 -8.95
CA VAL A 63 -2.04 3.25 -7.58
C VAL A 63 -0.61 3.74 -7.60
N VAL A 64 -0.34 4.79 -6.81
CA VAL A 64 1.00 5.30 -6.52
C VAL A 64 1.18 5.32 -5.03
N GLY A 65 2.20 4.63 -4.53
CA GLY A 65 2.61 4.66 -3.12
C GLY A 65 3.93 5.40 -2.95
N VAL A 66 4.12 6.01 -1.79
CA VAL A 66 5.45 6.43 -1.34
C VAL A 66 5.72 5.80 0.03
N GLU A 67 6.87 5.17 0.17
CA GLU A 67 7.34 4.51 1.39
C GLU A 67 8.85 4.59 1.41
N ILE A 68 9.43 4.80 2.59
CA ILE A 68 10.89 4.88 2.74
C ILE A 68 11.50 3.49 2.95
N SER A 69 10.76 2.58 3.60
CA SER A 69 11.20 1.21 3.83
C SER A 69 11.13 0.39 2.55
N GLU A 70 12.28 0.21 1.89
CA GLU A 70 12.44 -0.72 0.75
C GLU A 70 11.94 -2.12 1.09
N MET A 71 12.19 -2.58 2.33
CA MET A 71 11.74 -3.89 2.79
C MET A 71 10.21 -4.01 2.79
N ALA A 72 9.49 -2.96 3.22
CA ALA A 72 8.03 -2.95 3.19
C ALA A 72 7.50 -3.10 1.76
N ILE A 73 8.12 -2.39 0.81
CA ILE A 73 7.74 -2.44 -0.60
C ILE A 73 8.04 -3.82 -1.21
N ARG A 74 9.21 -4.40 -0.97
CA ARG A 74 9.51 -5.76 -1.44
C ARG A 74 8.54 -6.80 -0.85
N GLN A 75 8.22 -6.70 0.45
CA GLN A 75 7.23 -7.55 1.10
C GLN A 75 5.84 -7.40 0.45
N PHE A 76 5.40 -6.16 0.16
CA PHE A 76 4.13 -5.93 -0.53
C PHE A 76 4.03 -6.71 -1.84
N PHE A 77 5.04 -6.62 -2.70
CA PHE A 77 5.01 -7.32 -3.99
C PHE A 77 5.05 -8.85 -3.81
N GLN A 78 5.90 -9.35 -2.90
CA GLN A 78 6.03 -10.78 -2.63
C GLN A 78 4.73 -11.36 -2.05
N GLU A 79 4.13 -10.73 -1.04
CA GLU A 79 2.92 -11.19 -0.36
C GLU A 79 1.70 -11.18 -1.30
N ASN A 80 1.65 -10.25 -2.25
CA ASN A 80 0.58 -10.14 -3.23
C ASN A 80 0.84 -10.94 -4.53
N ASN A 81 1.92 -11.74 -4.60
CA ASN A 81 2.35 -12.48 -5.79
C ASN A 81 2.45 -11.60 -7.06
N LEU A 82 2.95 -10.38 -6.90
CA LEU A 82 3.13 -9.42 -7.96
C LEU A 82 4.57 -9.44 -8.47
N THR A 83 4.72 -9.34 -9.79
CA THR A 83 6.03 -9.04 -10.38
C THR A 83 6.32 -7.55 -10.26
N TYR A 84 7.60 -7.20 -10.06
CA TYR A 84 8.04 -5.80 -10.02
C TYR A 84 9.38 -5.62 -10.75
N SER A 85 9.62 -4.39 -11.17
CA SER A 85 10.91 -3.92 -11.68
C SER A 85 11.44 -2.83 -10.76
N GLU A 86 12.76 -2.78 -10.60
CA GLU A 86 13.44 -1.79 -9.77
C GLU A 86 14.48 -1.03 -10.60
N SER A 87 14.59 0.26 -10.34
CA SER A 87 15.52 1.16 -11.04
C SER A 87 16.21 2.08 -10.02
N PHE A 88 17.51 2.28 -10.20
CA PHE A 88 18.38 3.12 -9.37
C PHE A 88 18.70 4.45 -10.07
#